data_AF-A0A7Z8P1U8-F1
#
_entry.id   AF-A0A7Z8P1U8-F1
#
_cell.length_a   1.000
_cell.length_b   1.000
_cell.length_c   1.000
_cell.angle_alpha   90.00
_cell.angle_beta   90.00
_cell.angle_gamma   90.00
#
_symmetry.space_group_name_H-M   'P 1'
#
loop_
_entity.id
_entity.type
_entity.pdbx_description
1 polymer ?
#
loop_
_entity_poly.entity_id
_entity_poly.type
_entity_poly.pdbx_seq_one_letter_code
_entity_poly.pdbx_strand_id
1 'polypeptide(L)'
;MIQKSRLTTTLDADLKYMFESVKSPDASYSKLLEDAVKDYIKSVSPEALLKHDIECLEQTLVQKKTELEELEIMSHRQKKLEDFQKAQLEKFMPERVSKYDKFKNSLSTQVKKGTIDWKLVAKVYYFQDDTESAREWIMSQLKKDSLL
;
A
#
# COMPACT_ATOMS: atom_id res chain seq x y z
N MET A 1 -0.19 -1.49 -19.67
CA MET A 1 0.00 -0.12 -20.21
C MET A 1 -0.03 -0.21 -21.73
N ILE A 2 -0.98 0.44 -22.41
CA ILE A 2 -1.08 0.34 -23.88
C ILE A 2 0.02 1.21 -24.50
N GLN A 3 0.99 0.58 -25.16
CA GLN A 3 2.09 1.26 -25.81
C GLN A 3 1.60 1.88 -27.12
N LYS A 4 1.51 3.21 -27.19
CA LYS A 4 1.15 3.92 -28.42
C LYS A 4 2.36 4.09 -29.31
N SER A 5 2.29 3.63 -30.55
CA SER A 5 3.30 3.87 -31.57
C SER A 5 2.92 5.08 -32.44
N ARG A 6 3.90 5.91 -32.80
CA ARG A 6 3.67 7.04 -33.70
C ARG A 6 3.61 6.53 -35.14
N LEU A 7 2.45 6.68 -35.77
CA LEU A 7 2.26 6.44 -37.20
C LEU A 7 2.30 7.77 -37.95
N THR A 8 3.11 7.87 -38.99
CA THR A 8 3.06 8.98 -39.95
C THR A 8 2.43 8.46 -41.24
N THR A 9 1.37 9.12 -41.70
CA THR A 9 0.67 8.75 -42.94
C THR A 9 0.32 10.00 -43.75
N THR A 10 -0.11 9.80 -44.99
CA THR A 10 -0.64 10.86 -45.86
C THR A 10 -2.16 10.72 -45.95
N LEU A 11 -2.85 11.86 -46.01
CA LEU A 11 -4.31 11.92 -46.16
C LEU A 11 -4.61 12.85 -47.34
N ASP A 12 -5.61 12.49 -48.12
CA ASP A 12 -6.12 13.33 -49.20
C ASP A 12 -6.53 14.72 -48.68
N ALA A 13 -6.19 15.76 -49.44
CA ALA A 13 -6.40 17.14 -49.03
C ALA A 13 -7.89 17.49 -48.84
N ASP A 14 -8.76 16.94 -49.69
CA ASP A 14 -10.20 17.20 -49.63
C ASP A 14 -10.83 16.48 -48.43
N LEU A 15 -10.40 15.24 -48.16
CA LEU A 15 -10.82 14.50 -46.96
C LEU A 15 -10.36 15.20 -45.68
N LYS A 16 -9.12 15.71 -45.68
CA LYS A 16 -8.60 16.48 -44.55
C LYS A 16 -9.46 17.72 -44.31
N TYR A 17 -9.75 18.49 -45.36
CA TYR A 17 -10.55 19.71 -45.27
C TYR A 17 -11.97 19.44 -44.78
N MET A 18 -12.63 18.42 -45.35
CA MET A 18 -13.96 18.00 -44.91
C MET A 18 -13.95 17.62 -43.42
N PHE A 19 -12.98 16.82 -42.97
CA PHE A 19 -12.88 16.46 -41.56
C PHE A 19 -12.66 17.68 -40.65
N GLU A 20 -11.76 18.60 -41.02
CA GLU A 20 -11.54 19.82 -40.22
C GLU A 20 -12.77 20.72 -40.15
N SER A 21 -13.63 20.68 -41.18
CA SER A 21 -14.86 21.48 -41.22
C SER A 21 -16.01 20.91 -40.36
N VAL A 22 -16.02 19.60 -40.09
CA VAL A 22 -17.11 18.94 -39.31
C VAL A 22 -16.66 18.38 -37.97
N LYS A 23 -15.36 18.37 -37.66
CA LYS A 23 -14.84 17.79 -36.41
C LYS A 23 -15.42 18.53 -35.21
N SER A 24 -15.83 17.75 -34.20
CA SER A 24 -16.12 18.31 -32.89
C SER A 24 -14.82 18.75 -32.20
N PRO A 25 -14.89 19.68 -31.22
CA PRO A 25 -13.70 20.14 -30.50
C PRO A 25 -12.87 19.02 -29.86
N ASP A 26 -13.51 17.90 -29.50
CA ASP A 26 -12.88 16.75 -28.84
C ASP A 26 -12.43 15.65 -29.84
N ALA A 27 -12.68 15.82 -31.13
CA ALA A 27 -12.32 14.84 -32.15
C ALA A 27 -10.87 15.04 -32.63
N SER A 28 -10.01 14.06 -32.36
CA SER A 28 -8.66 14.00 -32.92
C SER A 28 -8.58 13.00 -34.08
N TYR A 29 -7.71 13.28 -35.05
CA TYR A 29 -7.43 12.35 -36.15
C TYR A 29 -7.02 10.97 -35.64
N SER A 30 -6.24 10.90 -34.56
CA SER A 30 -5.81 9.64 -33.96
C SER A 30 -6.99 8.82 -33.47
N LYS A 31 -7.96 9.43 -32.76
CA LYS A 31 -9.13 8.72 -32.25
C LYS A 31 -10.01 8.21 -33.40
N LEU A 32 -10.26 9.06 -34.41
CA LEU A 32 -11.05 8.67 -35.58
C LEU A 32 -10.40 7.52 -36.34
N LEU A 33 -9.09 7.59 -36.57
CA LEU A 33 -8.35 6.53 -37.26
C LEU A 33 -8.33 5.24 -36.43
N GLU A 34 -8.15 5.31 -35.12
CA GLU A 34 -8.25 4.14 -34.23
C GLU A 34 -9.63 3.47 -34.34
N ASP A 35 -10.70 4.25 -34.30
CA ASP A 35 -12.07 3.73 -34.39
C ASP A 35 -12.38 3.16 -35.79
N ALA A 36 -12.00 3.86 -36.86
CA ALA A 36 -12.20 3.41 -38.23
C ALA A 36 -11.40 2.14 -38.56
N VAL A 37 -10.17 2.03 -38.07
CA VAL A 37 -9.35 0.82 -38.22
C VAL A 37 -9.99 -0.35 -37.47
N LYS A 38 -10.48 -0.13 -36.24
CA LYS A 38 -11.20 -1.18 -35.48
C LYS A 38 -12.44 -1.64 -36.23
N ASP A 39 -13.24 -0.73 -36.75
CA ASP A 39 -14.47 -1.08 -37.47
C ASP A 39 -14.18 -1.79 -38.80
N TYR A 40 -13.14 -1.38 -39.52
CA TYR A 40 -12.65 -2.10 -40.70
C TYR A 40 -12.22 -3.53 -40.33
N ILE A 41 -11.39 -3.70 -39.30
CA ILE A 41 -10.94 -5.03 -38.85
C ILE A 41 -12.13 -5.89 -38.41
N LYS A 42 -13.11 -5.34 -37.67
CA LYS A 42 -14.35 -6.05 -37.32
C LYS A 42 -15.09 -6.57 -38.54
N SER A 43 -15.13 -5.79 -39.62
CA SER A 43 -15.86 -6.15 -40.84
C SER A 43 -15.15 -7.18 -41.71
N VAL A 44 -13.81 -7.13 -41.76
CA VAL A 44 -13.00 -7.98 -42.67
C VAL A 44 -12.49 -9.24 -41.97
N SER A 45 -12.16 -9.17 -40.68
CA SER A 45 -11.63 -10.30 -39.92
C SER A 45 -11.97 -10.17 -38.43
N PRO A 46 -13.24 -10.42 -38.05
CA PRO A 46 -13.67 -10.37 -36.65
C PRO A 46 -12.92 -11.39 -35.78
N GLU A 47 -12.51 -12.52 -36.36
CA GLU A 47 -11.72 -13.54 -35.67
C GLU A 47 -10.33 -13.01 -35.27
N ALA A 48 -9.66 -12.25 -36.14
CA ALA A 48 -8.34 -11.68 -35.82
C ALA A 48 -8.43 -10.64 -34.70
N LEU A 49 -9.50 -9.84 -34.66
CA LEU A 49 -9.75 -8.90 -33.56
C LEU A 49 -9.94 -9.63 -32.24
N LEU A 50 -10.78 -10.66 -32.22
CA LEU A 50 -11.03 -11.45 -31.00
C LEU A 50 -9.76 -12.16 -30.51
N LYS A 51 -8.93 -12.69 -31.41
CA LYS A 51 -7.63 -13.29 -31.04
C LYS A 51 -6.70 -12.26 -30.39
N HIS A 52 -6.59 -11.07 -30.97
CA HIS A 52 -5.79 -10.00 -30.40
C HIS A 52 -6.32 -9.55 -29.02
N ASP A 53 -7.64 -9.45 -28.86
CA ASP A 53 -8.26 -9.10 -27.58
C ASP A 53 -7.99 -10.18 -26.51
N ILE A 54 -8.05 -11.46 -26.88
CA ILE A 54 -7.66 -12.58 -26.00
C ILE A 54 -6.21 -12.44 -25.57
N GLU A 55 -5.27 -12.23 -26.51
CA GLU A 55 -3.84 -12.06 -26.19
C GLU A 55 -3.60 -10.88 -25.24
N CYS A 56 -4.29 -9.75 -25.46
CA CYS A 56 -4.21 -8.58 -24.58
C CYS A 56 -4.72 -8.88 -23.16
N LEU A 57 -5.83 -9.62 -23.06
CA LEU A 57 -6.40 -10.02 -21.77
C LEU A 57 -5.49 -11.02 -21.05
N GLU A 58 -4.90 -11.98 -21.75
CA GLU A 58 -3.94 -12.92 -21.20
C GLU A 58 -2.70 -12.22 -20.64
N GLN A 59 -2.14 -11.25 -21.38
CA GLN A 59 -1.03 -10.43 -20.89
C GLN A 59 -1.40 -9.64 -19.63
N THR A 60 -2.62 -9.08 -19.60
CA THR A 60 -3.13 -8.35 -18.43
C THR A 60 -3.31 -9.29 -17.23
N LEU A 61 -3.79 -10.51 -17.46
CA LEU A 61 -3.97 -11.52 -16.43
C LEU A 61 -2.62 -11.97 -15.84
N VAL A 62 -1.59 -12.14 -16.68
CA VAL A 62 -0.23 -12.43 -16.21
C VAL A 62 0.30 -11.30 -15.33
N GLN A 63 0.17 -10.04 -15.76
CA GLN A 63 0.58 -8.88 -14.95
C GLN A 63 -0.11 -8.86 -13.59
N LYS A 64 -1.43 -9.09 -13.55
CA LYS A 64 -2.19 -9.12 -12.29
C LYS A 64 -1.83 -10.28 -11.38
N LYS A 65 -1.46 -11.44 -11.93
CA LYS A 65 -0.94 -12.56 -11.14
C LYS A 65 0.40 -12.20 -10.49
N THR A 66 1.31 -11.57 -11.24
CA THR A 66 2.59 -11.11 -10.68
C THR A 66 2.39 -10.07 -9.57
N GLU A 67 1.51 -9.08 -9.78
CA GLU A 67 1.17 -8.11 -8.73
C GLU A 67 0.61 -8.80 -7.47
N LEU A 68 -0.22 -9.85 -7.63
CA LEU A 68 -0.76 -10.61 -6.51
C LEU A 68 0.34 -11.37 -5.76
N GLU A 69 1.24 -12.06 -6.45
CA GLU A 69 2.36 -12.78 -5.85
C GLU A 69 3.27 -11.84 -5.04
N GLU A 70 3.55 -10.65 -5.56
CA GLU A 70 4.32 -9.63 -4.83
C GLU A 70 3.63 -9.20 -3.54
N LEU A 71 2.31 -8.98 -3.58
CA LEU A 71 1.51 -8.63 -2.40
C LEU A 71 1.47 -9.77 -1.37
N GLU A 72 1.36 -11.02 -1.80
CA GLU A 72 1.40 -12.18 -0.92
C GLU A 72 2.76 -12.31 -0.20
N ILE A 73 3.86 -12.10 -0.92
CA ILE A 73 5.21 -12.08 -0.33
C ILE A 73 5.33 -10.96 0.71
N MET A 74 4.83 -9.76 0.40
CA MET A 74 4.84 -8.64 1.36
C MET A 74 4.01 -8.95 2.60
N SER A 75 2.81 -9.48 2.43
CA SER A 75 1.93 -9.91 3.53
C SER A 75 2.61 -10.95 4.43
N HIS A 76 3.26 -11.96 3.84
CA HIS A 76 4.01 -12.96 4.61
C HIS A 76 5.20 -12.37 5.37
N ARG A 77 5.92 -11.41 4.78
CA ARG A 77 7.02 -10.72 5.47
C ARG A 77 6.52 -9.87 6.63
N GLN A 78 5.41 -9.16 6.44
CA GLN A 78 4.79 -8.36 7.47
C GLN A 78 4.33 -9.24 8.64
N LYS A 79 3.63 -10.34 8.36
CA LYS A 79 3.18 -11.28 9.39
C LYS A 79 4.36 -11.85 10.19
N LYS A 80 5.45 -12.24 9.52
CA LYS A 80 6.68 -12.69 10.22
C LYS A 80 7.30 -11.61 11.10
N LEU A 81 7.22 -10.34 10.68
CA LEU A 81 7.70 -9.20 11.46
C LEU A 81 6.83 -8.98 12.70
N GLU A 82 5.51 -9.06 12.55
CA GLU A 82 4.53 -8.96 13.64
C GLU A 82 4.71 -10.11 14.65
N ASP A 83 4.86 -11.34 14.16
CA ASP A 83 5.12 -12.52 15.00
C ASP A 83 6.45 -12.38 15.76
N PHE A 84 7.50 -11.83 15.11
CA PHE A 84 8.77 -11.56 15.75
C PHE A 84 8.66 -10.47 16.84
N GLN A 85 7.97 -9.37 16.55
CA GLN A 85 7.72 -8.31 17.52
C GLN A 85 6.94 -8.82 18.73
N LYS A 86 5.89 -9.63 18.48
CA LYS A 86 5.10 -10.26 19.55
C LYS A 86 5.93 -11.20 20.41
N ALA A 87 6.74 -12.05 19.79
CA ALA A 87 7.64 -12.97 20.50
C ALA A 87 8.68 -12.21 21.34
N GLN A 88 9.22 -11.09 20.85
CA GLN A 88 10.09 -10.23 21.65
C GLN A 88 9.35 -9.59 22.83
N LEU A 89 8.11 -9.15 22.62
CA LEU A 89 7.30 -8.54 23.67
C LEU A 89 6.99 -9.54 24.80
N GLU A 90 6.61 -10.77 24.46
CA GLU A 90 6.35 -11.84 25.42
C GLU A 90 7.59 -12.26 26.20
N LYS A 91 8.77 -12.27 25.55
CA LYS A 91 10.04 -12.63 26.21
C LYS A 91 10.37 -11.75 27.43
N PHE A 92 10.12 -10.44 27.33
CA PHE A 92 10.47 -9.48 28.39
C PHE A 92 9.32 -9.20 29.37
N MET A 93 8.10 -9.68 29.11
CA MET A 93 6.95 -9.43 29.99
C MET A 93 7.14 -9.93 31.43
N PRO A 94 7.66 -11.13 31.70
CA PRO A 94 7.89 -11.59 33.07
C PRO A 94 8.83 -10.67 33.85
N GLU A 95 9.89 -10.19 33.19
CA GLU A 95 10.87 -9.28 33.78
C GLU A 95 10.28 -7.88 34.01
N ARG A 96 9.44 -7.38 33.09
CA ARG A 96 8.70 -6.12 33.23
C ARG A 96 7.78 -6.15 34.45
N VAL A 97 7.00 -7.23 34.60
CA VAL A 97 6.09 -7.41 35.74
C VAL A 97 6.88 -7.49 37.04
N SER A 98 7.96 -8.28 37.08
CA SER A 98 8.81 -8.39 38.27
C SER A 98 9.43 -7.06 38.71
N LYS A 99 9.92 -6.25 37.75
CA LYS A 99 10.45 -4.92 38.03
C LYS A 99 9.36 -3.96 38.48
N TYR A 100 8.19 -4.01 37.85
CA TYR A 100 7.06 -3.19 38.24
C TYR A 100 6.65 -3.46 39.68
N ASP A 101 6.46 -4.74 40.07
CA ASP A 101 6.08 -5.09 41.43
C ASP A 101 7.09 -4.61 42.49
N LYS A 102 8.39 -4.63 42.16
CA LYS A 102 9.44 -4.13 43.05
C LYS A 102 9.42 -2.61 43.21
N PHE A 103 9.06 -1.86 42.16
CA PHE A 103 9.22 -0.41 42.12
C PHE A 103 7.90 0.38 42.04
N LYS A 104 6.73 -0.27 42.04
CA LYS A 104 5.42 0.37 41.82
C LYS A 104 5.10 1.53 42.75
N ASN A 105 5.49 1.45 44.03
CA ASN A 105 5.28 2.55 44.99
C ASN A 105 6.14 3.78 44.67
N SER A 106 7.40 3.54 44.26
CA SER A 106 8.31 4.61 43.83
C SER A 106 7.82 5.24 42.52
N LEU A 107 7.39 4.41 41.57
CA LEU A 107 6.82 4.86 40.30
C LEU A 107 5.55 5.70 40.50
N SER A 108 4.60 5.24 41.32
CA SER A 108 3.40 6.01 41.69
C SER A 108 3.75 7.39 42.22
N THR A 109 4.73 7.47 43.11
CA THR A 109 5.18 8.74 43.70
C THR A 109 5.80 9.66 42.65
N GLN A 110 6.65 9.14 41.77
CA GLN A 110 7.30 9.93 40.71
C GLN A 110 6.30 10.40 39.65
N VAL A 111 5.32 9.57 39.29
CA VAL A 111 4.25 9.94 38.35
C VAL A 111 3.38 11.04 38.94
N LYS A 112 2.93 10.91 40.19
CA LYS A 112 2.10 11.91 40.88
C LYS A 112 2.81 13.26 41.04
N LYS A 113 4.13 13.24 41.24
CA LYS A 113 4.97 14.45 41.34
C LYS A 113 5.41 15.00 39.98
N GLY A 114 5.18 14.28 38.88
CA GLY A 114 5.61 14.68 37.54
C GLY A 114 7.12 14.63 37.31
N THR A 115 7.89 13.91 38.15
CA THR A 115 9.37 13.88 38.11
C THR A 115 9.92 12.63 37.41
N ILE A 116 9.08 11.89 36.69
CA ILE A 116 9.44 10.62 36.08
C ILE A 116 10.18 10.82 34.75
N ASP A 117 11.35 10.20 34.62
CA ASP A 117 12.09 10.14 33.35
C ASP A 117 11.57 8.96 32.52
N TRP A 118 10.65 9.24 31.61
CA TRP A 118 10.05 8.22 30.75
C TRP A 118 11.07 7.56 29.80
N LYS A 119 12.16 8.23 29.42
CA LYS A 119 13.21 7.61 28.59
C LYS A 119 13.97 6.57 29.38
N LEU A 120 14.29 6.85 30.64
CA LEU A 120 14.91 5.88 31.53
C LEU A 120 13.98 4.70 31.80
N VAL A 121 12.68 4.96 32.03
CA VAL A 121 11.67 3.91 32.24
C VAL A 121 11.56 3.01 31.00
N ALA A 122 11.51 3.57 29.79
CA ALA A 122 11.49 2.77 28.56
C ALA A 122 12.69 1.81 28.46
N LYS A 123 13.88 2.27 28.83
CA LYS A 123 15.10 1.43 28.85
C LYS A 123 15.05 0.36 29.93
N VAL A 124 14.71 0.73 31.17
CA VAL A 124 14.68 -0.20 32.32
C VAL A 124 13.66 -1.31 32.13
N TYR A 125 12.53 -1.01 31.46
CA TYR A 125 11.47 -1.97 31.17
C TYR A 125 11.55 -2.56 29.76
N TYR A 126 12.67 -2.41 29.05
CA TYR A 126 12.91 -3.04 27.75
C TYR A 126 11.87 -2.69 26.66
N PHE A 127 11.40 -1.45 26.61
CA PHE A 127 10.50 -0.96 25.56
C PHE A 127 11.25 -0.52 24.27
N GLN A 128 12.52 -0.89 24.09
CA GLN A 128 13.32 -0.54 22.89
C GLN A 128 13.25 0.96 22.53
N ASP A 129 13.37 1.82 23.55
CA ASP A 129 13.27 3.28 23.45
C ASP A 129 11.87 3.84 23.09
N ASP A 130 10.85 2.99 22.97
CA ASP A 130 9.45 3.41 22.86
C ASP A 130 8.94 3.94 24.21
N THR A 131 9.03 5.25 24.34
CA THR A 131 8.64 6.00 25.54
C THR A 131 7.12 6.01 25.74
N GLU A 132 6.36 5.96 24.66
CA GLU A 132 4.90 6.08 24.68
C GLU A 132 4.27 4.77 25.15
N SER A 133 4.69 3.64 24.57
CA SER A 133 4.29 2.30 25.03
C SER A 133 4.69 2.05 26.49
N ALA A 134 5.88 2.52 26.91
CA ALA A 134 6.33 2.41 28.30
C ALA A 134 5.42 3.19 29.25
N ARG A 135 5.07 4.42 28.88
CA ARG A 135 4.16 5.28 29.65
C ARG A 135 2.78 4.66 29.77
N GLU A 136 2.18 4.24 28.66
CA GLU A 136 0.85 3.63 28.65
C GLU A 136 0.80 2.38 29.51
N TRP A 137 1.79 1.49 29.36
CA TRP A 137 1.84 0.26 30.14
C TRP A 137 1.96 0.56 31.64
N ILE A 138 2.91 1.39 32.07
CA ILE A 138 3.10 1.76 33.49
C ILE A 138 1.87 2.45 34.07
N MET A 139 1.28 3.40 33.34
CA MET A 139 0.05 4.09 33.77
C MET A 139 -1.12 3.12 33.91
N SER A 140 -1.24 2.14 33.01
CA SER A 140 -2.28 1.11 33.09
C SER A 140 -2.11 0.21 34.31
N GLN A 141 -0.87 -0.18 34.65
CA GLN A 141 -0.59 -1.03 35.82
C GLN A 141 -0.83 -0.28 37.14
N LEU A 142 -0.39 0.98 37.23
CA LEU A 142 -0.63 1.82 38.40
C LEU A 142 -2.13 2.06 38.64
N LYS A 143 -2.94 2.22 37.57
CA LYS A 143 -4.39 2.30 37.68
C LYS A 143 -5.01 0.99 38.17
N LYS A 144 -4.55 -0.17 37.66
CA LYS A 144 -5.00 -1.50 38.11
C LYS A 144 -4.72 -1.70 39.60
N ASP A 145 -3.56 -1.26 40.08
CA ASP A 145 -3.17 -1.35 41.48
C ASP A 145 -3.77 -0.24 42.38
N SER A 146 -4.64 0.62 41.84
CA SER A 146 -5.21 1.77 42.57
C SER A 146 -4.16 2.72 43.16
N LEU A 147 -3.00 2.82 42.50
CA LEU A 147 -1.88 3.67 42.91
C LEU A 147 -1.85 5.03 42.20
N LEU A 148 -2.77 5.27 41.26
CA LEU A 148 -2.99 6.52 40.55
C LEU A 148 -4.37 7.10 40.85
#